data_AF-A0A4R4N5X9-F1
#
_entry.id   AF-A0A4R4N5X9-F1
#
_cell.length_a   1.000
_cell.length_b   1.000
_cell.length_c   1.000
_cell.angle_alpha   90.00
_cell.angle_beta   90.00
_cell.angle_gamma   90.00
#
_symmetry.space_group_name_H-M   'P 1'
#
loop_
_entity.id
_entity.type
_entity.pdbx_description
1 polymer ?
#
loop_
_entity_poly.entity_id
_entity_poly.type
_entity_poly.pdbx_seq_one_letter_code
_entity_poly.pdbx_strand_id
1 'polypeptide(L)'
;MHTRDPHGCCYLLYSAVVPESRPAIPRPMERKILIEAGHRCAIPTCRATPVEIAHIDPWAKVLEHRPENLIALCPTCHTRYDRHEIDRQSMLAYKRQLQQLQNDSGHPTQPLIKSPYMISTLVIVDEHGIQVPNPFKLSEGSHNFECMATYVDGSSASYDPYWTCPLLDRRGKFILWAVLGRQRRSSVAISASMKHERYTELACWVFPPDGSERPPFNPCSAIGFDYSYFDSPTDE
;
A
#
# COMPACT_ATOMS: atom_id res chain seq x y z
N MET A 1 -64.92 -40.62 14.50
CA MET A 1 -63.48 -40.88 14.26
C MET A 1 -62.71 -39.65 14.75
N HIS A 2 -62.10 -39.75 15.93
CA HIS A 2 -61.37 -38.68 16.59
C HIS A 2 -59.87 -38.96 16.43
N THR A 3 -59.13 -38.03 15.82
CA THR A 3 -57.68 -37.96 15.97
C THR A 3 -57.40 -37.06 17.17
N ARG A 4 -56.79 -37.65 18.21
CA ARG A 4 -56.31 -36.96 19.41
C ARG A 4 -54.91 -36.46 19.15
N ASP A 5 -54.72 -35.15 19.21
CA ASP A 5 -53.42 -34.51 19.43
C ASP A 5 -53.11 -34.55 20.95
N PRO A 6 -51.93 -35.00 21.41
CA PRO A 6 -51.69 -35.24 22.83
C PRO A 6 -51.35 -33.99 23.66
N HIS A 7 -51.33 -32.79 23.10
CA HIS A 7 -51.07 -31.57 23.88
C HIS A 7 -52.12 -30.50 23.66
N GLY A 8 -53.29 -30.73 24.25
CA GLY A 8 -54.28 -29.69 24.46
C GLY A 8 -53.70 -28.51 25.23
N CYS A 9 -53.48 -27.40 24.53
CA CYS A 9 -53.45 -26.08 25.15
C CYS A 9 -53.97 -25.05 24.15
N CYS A 10 -55.24 -24.71 24.33
CA CYS A 10 -55.83 -23.48 23.86
C CYS A 10 -55.25 -22.35 24.71
N TYR A 11 -54.43 -21.46 24.12
CA TYR A 11 -54.13 -20.19 24.74
C TYR A 11 -54.45 -19.06 23.77
N LEU A 12 -55.65 -18.52 23.99
CA LEU A 12 -56.01 -17.16 23.63
C LEU A 12 -54.99 -16.20 24.25
N LEU A 13 -54.43 -15.35 23.39
CA LEU A 13 -54.00 -13.96 23.62
C LEU A 13 -53.83 -13.56 25.10
N TYR A 14 -52.59 -13.60 25.59
CA TYR A 14 -52.15 -12.67 26.62
C TYR A 14 -50.77 -12.13 26.24
N SER A 15 -50.73 -10.83 25.91
CA SER A 15 -49.52 -10.08 25.64
C SER A 15 -48.60 -10.13 26.85
N ALA A 16 -47.59 -10.99 26.82
CA ALA A 16 -46.42 -10.83 27.66
C ALA A 16 -45.43 -9.95 26.89
N VAL A 17 -45.34 -8.68 27.26
CA VAL A 17 -44.26 -7.79 26.83
C VAL A 17 -42.96 -8.36 27.39
N VAL A 18 -42.23 -9.09 26.57
CA VAL A 18 -40.86 -9.50 26.86
C VAL A 18 -39.99 -8.23 26.79
N PRO A 19 -39.14 -7.92 27.78
CA PRO A 19 -38.20 -6.81 27.64
C PRO A 19 -37.31 -7.13 26.43
N GLU A 20 -37.42 -6.33 25.38
CA GLU A 20 -36.72 -6.54 24.11
C GLU A 20 -35.22 -6.68 24.37
N SER A 21 -34.74 -7.92 24.38
CA SER A 21 -33.32 -8.21 24.48
C SER A 21 -32.68 -7.67 23.20
N ARG A 22 -31.81 -6.66 23.35
CA ARG A 22 -31.04 -6.09 22.24
C ARG A 22 -30.34 -7.24 21.51
N PRO A 23 -30.68 -7.51 20.23
CA PRO A 23 -30.02 -8.54 19.46
C PRO A 23 -28.53 -8.23 19.32
N ALA A 24 -27.72 -9.27 19.11
CA ALA A 24 -26.31 -9.07 18.82
C ALA A 24 -26.13 -8.38 17.46
N ILE A 25 -25.09 -7.55 17.34
CA ILE A 25 -24.72 -6.94 16.06
C ILE A 25 -24.32 -8.08 15.10
N PRO A 26 -24.89 -8.17 13.88
CA PRO A 26 -24.50 -9.20 12.93
C PRO A 26 -23.01 -9.15 12.62
N ARG A 27 -22.33 -10.31 12.62
CA ARG A 27 -20.87 -10.40 12.35
C ARG A 27 -20.38 -9.66 11.09
N PRO A 28 -21.10 -9.69 9.95
CA PRO A 28 -20.68 -8.91 8.78
C PRO A 28 -20.66 -7.40 9.04
N MET A 29 -21.61 -6.91 9.82
CA MET A 29 -21.71 -5.51 10.21
C MET A 29 -20.62 -5.15 11.22
N GLU A 30 -20.40 -5.97 12.24
CA GLU A 30 -19.29 -5.80 13.18
C GLU A 30 -17.95 -5.68 12.43
N ARG A 31 -17.68 -6.61 11.50
CA ARG A 31 -16.49 -6.56 10.64
C ARG A 31 -16.41 -5.24 9.87
N LYS A 32 -17.51 -4.77 9.27
CA LYS A 32 -17.55 -3.51 8.53
C LYS A 32 -17.13 -2.33 9.41
N ILE A 33 -17.67 -2.23 10.62
CA ILE A 33 -17.36 -1.14 11.56
C ILE A 33 -15.91 -1.22 12.05
N LEU A 34 -15.39 -2.43 12.29
CA LEU A 34 -13.99 -2.61 12.70
C LEU A 34 -13.01 -2.25 11.58
N ILE A 35 -13.29 -2.65 10.32
CA ILE A 35 -12.49 -2.27 9.15
C ILE A 35 -12.54 -0.76 8.94
N GLU A 36 -13.71 -0.14 9.08
CA GLU A 36 -13.90 1.31 8.98
C GLU A 36 -13.01 2.08 9.96
N ALA A 37 -12.86 1.60 11.18
CA ALA A 37 -11.99 2.21 12.18
C ALA A 37 -10.53 1.71 12.13
N GLY A 38 -10.17 0.84 11.18
CA GLY A 38 -8.84 0.23 11.09
C GLY A 38 -8.47 -0.57 12.35
N HIS A 39 -9.45 -1.23 12.97
CA HIS A 39 -9.33 -1.96 14.24
C HIS A 39 -8.80 -1.13 15.42
N ARG A 40 -8.98 0.20 15.39
CA ARG A 40 -8.53 1.15 16.42
C ARG A 40 -9.67 2.05 16.85
N CYS A 41 -9.50 2.73 18.00
CA CYS A 41 -10.50 3.69 18.46
C CYS A 41 -10.70 4.79 17.41
N ALA A 42 -11.97 5.09 17.10
CA ALA A 42 -12.39 6.07 16.11
C ALA A 42 -12.03 7.52 16.46
N ILE A 43 -11.69 7.80 17.73
CA ILE A 43 -11.25 9.14 18.13
C ILE A 43 -9.86 9.40 17.55
N PRO A 44 -9.67 10.44 16.70
CA PRO A 44 -8.46 10.62 15.89
C PRO A 44 -7.15 10.63 16.67
N THR A 45 -7.15 11.20 17.88
CA THR A 45 -5.97 11.31 18.73
C THR A 45 -5.73 10.09 19.63
N CYS A 46 -6.75 9.23 19.83
CA CYS A 46 -6.66 8.09 20.73
C CYS A 46 -6.06 6.87 20.05
N ARG A 47 -6.71 6.35 18.99
CA ARG A 47 -6.29 5.19 18.18
C ARG A 47 -5.91 3.92 18.97
N ALA A 48 -6.33 3.82 20.23
CA ALA A 48 -6.02 2.72 21.13
C ALA A 48 -6.76 1.43 20.73
N THR A 49 -6.24 0.31 21.24
CA THR A 49 -6.81 -1.04 21.14
C THR A 49 -6.80 -1.69 22.53
N PRO A 50 -7.70 -2.64 22.85
CA PRO A 50 -8.81 -3.14 22.04
C PRO A 50 -9.97 -2.14 21.92
N VAL A 51 -10.94 -2.44 21.04
CA VAL A 51 -12.14 -1.63 20.81
C VAL A 51 -13.43 -2.43 20.95
N GLU A 52 -14.50 -1.71 21.22
CA GLU A 52 -15.88 -2.19 21.27
C GLU A 52 -16.77 -1.29 20.39
N ILE A 53 -17.90 -1.81 19.94
CA ILE A 53 -18.82 -1.07 19.06
C ILE A 53 -19.88 -0.36 19.90
N ALA A 54 -19.86 0.96 19.83
CA ALA A 54 -20.83 1.85 20.44
C ALA A 54 -21.89 2.30 19.43
N HIS A 55 -23.09 2.58 19.93
CA HIS A 55 -24.14 3.28 19.18
C HIS A 55 -24.00 4.79 19.37
N ILE A 56 -24.06 5.56 18.28
CA ILE A 56 -24.05 7.03 18.35
C ILE A 56 -25.38 7.53 18.92
N ASP A 57 -26.50 7.20 18.29
CA ASP A 57 -27.83 7.30 18.89
C ASP A 57 -28.12 6.04 19.73
N PRO A 58 -28.44 6.18 21.03
CA PRO A 58 -28.65 5.06 21.93
C PRO A 58 -29.66 4.05 21.38
N TRP A 59 -29.38 2.75 21.61
CA TRP A 59 -30.29 1.64 21.24
C TRP A 59 -31.73 1.89 21.65
N ALA A 60 -31.95 2.41 22.86
CA ALA A 60 -33.28 2.71 23.41
C ALA A 60 -34.13 3.66 22.54
N LYS A 61 -33.50 4.43 21.64
CA LYS A 61 -34.17 5.35 20.73
C LYS A 61 -34.37 4.76 19.33
N VAL A 62 -33.38 4.01 18.83
CA VAL A 62 -33.36 3.57 17.42
C VAL A 62 -33.85 2.14 17.23
N LEU A 63 -33.70 1.29 18.26
CA LEU A 63 -34.09 -0.13 18.28
C LEU A 63 -33.61 -0.93 17.05
N GLU A 64 -32.50 -0.50 16.44
CA GLU A 64 -31.94 -1.11 15.25
C GLU A 64 -30.41 -0.92 15.19
N HIS A 65 -29.75 -1.79 14.42
CA HIS A 65 -28.33 -1.66 14.09
C HIS A 65 -28.20 -1.10 12.68
N ARG A 66 -27.80 0.17 12.57
CA ARG A 66 -27.46 0.82 11.31
C ARG A 66 -25.96 1.11 11.27
N PRO A 67 -25.23 0.74 10.21
CA PRO A 67 -23.79 1.02 10.13
C PRO A 67 -23.44 2.50 10.34
N GLU A 68 -24.32 3.41 9.92
CA GLU A 68 -24.18 4.86 10.05
C GLU A 68 -24.28 5.32 11.52
N ASN A 69 -24.93 4.52 12.36
CA ASN A 69 -25.15 4.77 13.78
C ASN A 69 -24.20 3.97 14.70
N LEU A 70 -23.22 3.26 14.13
CA LEU A 70 -22.26 2.45 14.89
C LEU A 70 -20.84 3.02 14.74
N ILE A 71 -20.07 3.02 15.83
CA ILE A 71 -18.69 3.51 15.85
C ILE A 71 -17.84 2.65 16.78
N ALA A 72 -16.57 2.40 16.41
CA ALA A 72 -15.65 1.61 17.24
C ALA A 72 -14.88 2.51 18.22
N LEU A 73 -14.97 2.25 19.53
CA LEU A 73 -14.30 3.02 20.58
C LEU A 73 -13.48 2.09 21.47
N CYS A 74 -12.37 2.57 22.03
CA CYS A 74 -11.74 1.87 23.14
C CYS A 74 -12.60 2.01 24.41
N PRO A 75 -12.49 1.11 25.40
CA PRO A 75 -13.30 1.17 26.62
C PRO A 75 -13.25 2.51 27.35
N THR A 76 -12.08 3.17 27.35
CA THR A 76 -11.91 4.50 27.95
C THR A 76 -12.74 5.55 27.23
N CYS A 77 -12.65 5.62 25.90
CA CYS A 77 -13.39 6.59 25.11
C CYS A 77 -14.89 6.31 25.07
N HIS A 78 -15.28 5.03 25.12
CA HIS A 78 -16.68 4.64 25.24
C HIS A 78 -17.28 5.10 26.56
N THR A 79 -16.56 4.89 27.68
CA THR A 79 -16.98 5.39 29.00
C THR A 79 -17.12 6.92 29.02
N ARG A 80 -16.18 7.64 28.39
CA ARG A 80 -16.25 9.12 28.30
C ARG A 80 -17.46 9.58 27.47
N TYR A 81 -17.83 8.81 26.45
CA TYR A 81 -19.05 9.06 25.68
C TYR A 81 -20.32 8.83 26.49
N ASP A 82 -20.40 7.71 27.20
CA ASP A 82 -21.53 7.38 28.08
C ASP A 82 -21.74 8.43 29.19
N ARG A 83 -20.65 9.06 29.64
CA ARG A 83 -20.66 10.16 30.62
C ARG A 83 -20.94 11.54 30.01
N HIS A 84 -21.17 11.62 28.71
CA HIS A 84 -21.36 12.87 27.97
C HIS A 84 -20.17 13.84 28.02
N GLU A 85 -18.96 13.37 28.31
CA GLU A 85 -17.72 14.18 28.16
C GLU A 85 -17.36 14.37 26.68
N ILE A 86 -17.77 13.42 25.84
CA ILE A 86 -17.72 13.51 24.39
C ILE A 86 -19.16 13.55 23.94
N ASP A 87 -19.52 14.58 23.20
CA ASP A 87 -20.90 14.76 22.78
C ASP A 87 -21.20 13.98 21.48
N ARG A 88 -22.50 13.84 21.19
CA ARG A 88 -22.99 13.12 20.02
C ARG A 88 -22.53 13.75 18.70
N GLN A 89 -22.43 15.08 18.62
CA GLN A 89 -21.99 15.75 17.39
C GLN A 89 -20.53 15.43 17.09
N SER A 90 -19.68 15.36 18.13
CA SER A 90 -18.31 14.87 18.01
C SER A 90 -18.25 13.44 17.45
N MET A 91 -19.09 12.52 17.96
CA MET A 91 -19.15 11.15 17.42
C MET A 91 -19.56 11.10 15.95
N LEU A 92 -20.54 11.90 15.54
CA LEU A 92 -20.92 12.03 14.13
C LEU A 92 -19.78 12.60 13.28
N ALA A 93 -19.01 13.56 13.80
CA ALA A 93 -17.86 14.11 13.11
C ALA A 93 -16.75 13.05 12.92
N TYR A 94 -16.43 12.28 13.95
CA TYR A 94 -15.45 11.18 13.87
C TYR A 94 -15.89 10.10 12.88
N LYS A 95 -17.18 9.74 12.89
CA LYS A 95 -17.77 8.80 11.93
C LYS A 95 -17.61 9.29 10.49
N ARG A 96 -17.96 10.55 10.21
CA ARG A 96 -17.79 11.14 8.88
C ARG A 96 -16.33 11.17 8.44
N GLN A 97 -15.41 11.49 9.35
CA GLN A 97 -13.98 11.50 9.04
C GLN A 97 -13.49 10.10 8.65
N LEU A 98 -13.90 9.04 9.35
CA LEU A 98 -13.57 7.67 8.97
C LEU A 98 -14.12 7.31 7.59
N GLN A 99 -15.37 7.67 7.30
CA GLN A 99 -15.99 7.44 6.00
C GLN A 99 -15.29 8.21 4.88
N GLN A 100 -14.85 9.44 5.12
CA GLN A 100 -14.05 10.23 4.17
C GLN A 100 -12.71 9.55 3.90
N LEU A 101 -12.00 9.09 4.93
CA LEU A 101 -10.76 8.34 4.75
C LEU A 101 -10.97 7.08 3.92
N GLN A 102 -12.12 6.40 4.06
CA GLN A 102 -12.46 5.24 3.21
C GLN A 102 -12.85 5.62 1.79
N ASN A 103 -13.54 6.74 1.59
CA ASN A 103 -13.95 7.20 0.27
C ASN A 103 -12.77 7.77 -0.52
N ASP A 104 -11.86 8.47 0.15
CA ASP A 104 -10.57 8.90 -0.39
C ASP A 104 -9.65 7.68 -0.67
N SER A 105 -9.97 6.52 -0.11
CA SER A 105 -9.29 5.23 -0.38
C SER A 105 -9.79 4.51 -1.65
N GLY A 106 -10.62 5.14 -2.49
CA GLY A 106 -10.84 4.67 -3.87
C GLY A 106 -10.50 5.77 -4.88
N HIS A 107 -9.38 5.81 -5.59
CA HIS A 107 -8.23 4.92 -5.86
C HIS A 107 -7.04 5.87 -6.26
N PRO A 108 -5.75 5.49 -6.26
CA PRO A 108 -5.20 4.15 -6.35
C PRO A 108 -5.09 3.50 -4.99
N THR A 109 -5.07 2.18 -4.98
CA THR A 109 -4.45 1.39 -3.91
C THR A 109 -3.38 2.22 -3.20
N GLN A 110 -3.47 2.35 -1.87
CA GLN A 110 -2.19 2.35 -1.14
C GLN A 110 -1.45 1.16 -1.74
N PRO A 111 -0.26 1.31 -2.36
CA PRO A 111 0.45 0.15 -2.79
C PRO A 111 0.48 -0.74 -1.55
N LEU A 112 -0.16 -1.92 -1.62
CA LEU A 112 0.19 -3.06 -0.77
C LEU A 112 1.68 -2.88 -0.60
N ILE A 113 2.23 -2.61 0.60
CA ILE A 113 3.66 -2.30 0.74
C ILE A 113 4.38 -3.32 -0.10
N LYS A 114 4.83 -2.92 -1.30
CA LYS A 114 4.95 -3.91 -2.36
C LYS A 114 6.29 -4.54 -2.06
N SER A 115 6.20 -5.72 -1.45
CA SER A 115 7.36 -6.35 -0.86
C SER A 115 8.41 -6.53 -1.96
N PRO A 116 9.68 -6.16 -1.73
CA PRO A 116 10.74 -6.40 -2.71
C PRO A 116 10.86 -7.90 -3.06
N TYR A 117 10.44 -8.79 -2.16
CA TYR A 117 10.37 -10.23 -2.38
C TYR A 117 9.27 -10.69 -3.34
N MET A 118 8.31 -9.81 -3.66
CA MET A 118 7.22 -10.08 -4.60
C MET A 118 7.51 -9.52 -6.00
N ILE A 119 8.68 -8.90 -6.20
CA ILE A 119 9.11 -8.40 -7.51
C ILE A 119 9.49 -9.58 -8.39
N SER A 120 8.81 -9.73 -9.52
CA SER A 120 9.14 -10.73 -10.53
C SER A 120 10.21 -10.22 -11.51
N THR A 121 10.18 -8.93 -11.85
CA THR A 121 11.06 -8.35 -12.87
C THR A 121 11.30 -6.87 -12.61
N LEU A 122 12.51 -6.40 -12.91
CA LEU A 122 12.83 -4.98 -13.02
C LEU A 122 13.08 -4.61 -14.49
N VAL A 123 12.68 -3.41 -14.87
CA VAL A 123 13.04 -2.80 -16.16
C VAL A 123 13.51 -1.37 -15.94
N ILE A 124 14.49 -0.94 -16.73
CA ILE A 124 14.93 0.45 -16.81
C ILE A 124 14.10 1.13 -17.89
N VAL A 125 13.45 2.23 -17.54
CA VAL A 125 12.62 3.04 -18.43
C VAL A 125 13.15 4.47 -18.52
N ASP A 126 12.78 5.17 -19.59
CA ASP A 126 13.07 6.60 -19.76
C ASP A 126 12.06 7.47 -18.99
N GLU A 127 12.17 8.79 -19.12
CA GLU A 127 11.28 9.76 -18.48
C GLU A 127 9.80 9.67 -18.92
N HIS A 128 9.52 8.96 -20.03
CA HIS A 128 8.18 8.71 -20.53
C HIS A 128 7.65 7.33 -20.11
N GLY A 129 8.42 6.56 -19.33
CA GLY A 129 8.07 5.21 -18.91
C GLY A 129 8.27 4.15 -20.00
N ILE A 130 8.98 4.47 -21.08
CA ILE A 130 9.26 3.55 -22.18
C ILE A 130 10.53 2.75 -21.83
N GLN A 131 10.48 1.43 -22.00
CA GLN A 131 11.63 0.57 -21.73
C GLN A 131 12.83 0.97 -22.60
N VAL A 132 13.95 1.21 -21.95
CA VAL A 132 15.18 1.65 -22.58
C VAL A 132 15.83 0.49 -23.34
N PRO A 133 16.23 0.66 -24.61
CA PRO A 133 16.95 -0.37 -25.35
C PRO A 133 18.32 -0.63 -24.74
N ASN A 134 18.80 -1.87 -24.85
CA ASN A 134 20.16 -2.25 -24.48
C ASN A 134 20.90 -2.74 -25.74
N PRO A 135 21.96 -2.04 -26.21
CA PRO A 135 22.59 -0.86 -25.59
C PRO A 135 21.79 0.43 -25.81
N PHE A 136 21.92 1.36 -24.87
CA PHE A 136 21.35 2.70 -24.95
C PHE A 136 22.36 3.66 -25.58
N LYS A 137 21.92 4.41 -26.60
CA LYS A 137 22.74 5.45 -27.24
C LYS A 137 22.75 6.70 -26.36
N LEU A 138 23.87 6.94 -25.69
CA LEU A 138 23.99 8.06 -24.75
C LEU A 138 24.53 9.29 -25.50
N SER A 139 23.73 10.36 -25.59
CA SER A 139 24.14 11.65 -26.18
C SER A 139 24.62 12.65 -25.12
N GLU A 140 25.25 13.75 -25.55
CA GLU A 140 25.69 14.80 -24.64
C GLU A 140 24.50 15.39 -23.85
N GLY A 141 24.66 15.53 -22.53
CA GLY A 141 23.62 16.04 -21.65
C GLY A 141 23.28 15.09 -20.49
N SER A 142 22.17 15.40 -19.81
CA SER A 142 21.67 14.62 -18.67
C SER A 142 20.50 13.75 -19.10
N HIS A 143 20.62 12.44 -18.89
CA HIS A 143 19.59 11.46 -19.18
C HIS A 143 19.03 10.91 -17.88
N ASN A 144 17.71 10.95 -17.73
CA ASN A 144 17.02 10.41 -16.56
C ASN A 144 16.52 9.00 -16.86
N PHE A 145 16.85 8.09 -15.96
CA PHE A 145 16.39 6.72 -15.98
C PHE A 145 15.54 6.45 -14.76
N GLU A 146 14.48 5.67 -14.92
CA GLU A 146 13.63 5.20 -13.83
C GLU A 146 13.63 3.67 -13.79
N CYS A 147 13.48 3.11 -12.59
CA CYS A 147 13.32 1.68 -12.39
C CYS A 147 11.86 1.35 -12.14
N MET A 148 11.29 0.51 -13.01
CA MET A 148 9.94 -0.01 -12.85
C MET A 148 10.01 -1.49 -12.47
N ALA A 149 9.31 -1.85 -11.40
CA ALA A 149 9.15 -3.22 -10.94
C ALA A 149 7.80 -3.78 -11.39
N THR A 150 7.81 -5.00 -11.92
CA THR A 150 6.62 -5.84 -12.09
C THR A 150 6.59 -6.86 -10.96
N TYR A 151 5.40 -7.04 -10.38
CA TYR A 151 5.17 -7.91 -9.23
C TYR A 151 4.50 -9.21 -9.67
N VAL A 152 4.54 -10.22 -8.82
CA VAL A 152 3.92 -11.55 -9.08
C VAL A 152 2.41 -11.50 -9.35
N ASP A 153 1.73 -10.43 -8.91
CA ASP A 153 0.31 -10.18 -9.19
C ASP A 153 0.06 -9.53 -10.57
N GLY A 154 1.12 -9.31 -11.36
CA GLY A 154 1.08 -8.66 -12.68
C GLY A 154 1.02 -7.14 -12.62
N SER A 155 0.96 -6.53 -11.43
CA SER A 155 1.00 -5.07 -11.31
C SER A 155 2.40 -4.53 -11.55
N SER A 156 2.51 -3.30 -12.04
CA SER A 156 3.79 -2.59 -12.19
C SER A 156 3.79 -1.28 -11.39
N ALA A 157 4.94 -0.88 -10.88
CA ALA A 157 5.12 0.42 -10.20
C ALA A 157 6.59 0.86 -10.22
N SER A 158 6.80 2.17 -10.08
CA SER A 158 8.11 2.75 -9.76
C SER A 158 8.69 2.06 -8.51
N TYR A 159 9.97 1.72 -8.56
CA TYR A 159 10.68 1.04 -7.48
C TYR A 159 11.98 1.77 -7.17
N ASP A 160 12.39 1.82 -5.90
CA ASP A 160 13.65 2.43 -5.45
C ASP A 160 14.78 1.38 -5.37
N PRO A 161 15.49 1.08 -6.48
CA PRO A 161 16.50 0.03 -6.49
C PRO A 161 17.81 0.48 -5.86
N TYR A 162 18.72 -0.48 -5.75
CA TYR A 162 20.15 -0.19 -5.73
C TYR A 162 20.61 0.10 -7.15
N TRP A 163 20.92 1.35 -7.45
CA TRP A 163 21.58 1.73 -8.69
C TRP A 163 23.07 1.44 -8.60
N THR A 164 23.62 0.75 -9.59
CA THR A 164 25.04 0.46 -9.67
C THR A 164 25.57 0.64 -11.08
N CYS A 165 26.85 0.97 -11.18
CA CYS A 165 27.64 0.87 -12.41
C CYS A 165 28.80 -0.09 -12.15
N PRO A 166 29.14 -1.00 -13.08
CA PRO A 166 30.34 -1.80 -12.93
C PRO A 166 31.56 -0.90 -13.05
N LEU A 167 32.49 -1.06 -12.12
CA LEU A 167 33.82 -0.45 -12.20
C LEU A 167 34.73 -1.45 -12.92
N LEU A 168 35.30 -1.02 -14.05
CA LEU A 168 36.22 -1.84 -14.85
C LEU A 168 37.66 -1.35 -14.65
N ASP A 169 38.63 -2.26 -14.75
CA ASP A 169 40.05 -1.91 -14.81
C ASP A 169 40.43 -1.34 -16.20
N ARG A 170 41.68 -0.90 -16.35
CA ARG A 170 42.19 -0.36 -17.62
C ARG A 170 42.18 -1.35 -18.79
N ARG A 171 41.96 -2.65 -18.52
CA ARG A 171 41.86 -3.73 -19.51
C ARG A 171 40.41 -4.16 -19.75
N GLY A 172 39.43 -3.46 -19.15
CA GLY A 172 38.00 -3.75 -19.27
C GLY A 172 37.51 -4.89 -18.36
N LYS A 173 38.32 -5.36 -17.41
CA LYS A 173 37.92 -6.43 -16.48
C LYS A 173 37.13 -5.85 -15.31
N PHE A 174 36.02 -6.49 -14.96
CA PHE A 174 35.20 -6.13 -13.79
C PHE A 174 36.00 -6.16 -12.49
N ILE A 175 35.87 -5.10 -11.69
CA ILE A 175 36.44 -4.95 -10.34
C ILE A 175 35.36 -5.11 -9.28
N LEU A 176 34.35 -4.22 -9.30
CA LEU A 176 33.26 -4.18 -8.32
C LEU A 176 32.08 -3.38 -8.86
N TRP A 177 30.92 -3.49 -8.20
CA TRP A 177 29.76 -2.64 -8.45
C TRP A 177 29.87 -1.34 -7.65
N ALA A 178 30.04 -0.20 -8.33
CA ALA A 178 30.01 1.12 -7.72
C ALA A 178 28.55 1.55 -7.53
N VAL A 179 28.17 2.00 -6.34
CA VAL A 179 26.80 2.45 -6.04
C VAL A 179 26.61 3.89 -6.54
N LEU A 180 25.54 4.11 -7.31
CA LEU A 180 25.15 5.44 -7.80
C LEU A 180 24.13 6.05 -6.82
N GLY A 181 24.57 7.06 -6.05
CA GLY A 181 23.74 7.80 -5.11
C GLY A 181 23.72 7.24 -3.68
N ARG A 182 23.60 8.13 -2.67
CA ARG A 182 23.57 7.75 -1.24
C ARG A 182 22.22 7.24 -0.74
N GLN A 183 21.15 7.39 -1.51
CA GLN A 183 19.78 7.04 -1.15
C GLN A 183 19.14 6.24 -2.29
N ARG A 184 18.40 5.18 -1.96
CA ARG A 184 17.58 4.47 -2.95
C ARG A 184 16.52 5.43 -3.46
N ARG A 185 16.52 5.67 -4.77
CA ARG A 185 15.55 6.52 -5.46
C ARG A 185 15.13 5.79 -6.71
N SER A 186 13.88 5.95 -7.10
CA SER A 186 13.37 5.27 -8.28
C SER A 186 13.95 5.78 -9.57
N SER A 187 14.51 6.98 -9.56
CA SER A 187 15.21 7.56 -10.69
C SER A 187 16.67 7.92 -10.40
N VAL A 188 17.48 7.86 -11.47
CA VAL A 188 18.88 8.28 -11.48
C VAL A 188 19.17 9.08 -12.75
N ALA A 189 19.94 10.15 -12.61
CA ALA A 189 20.42 10.95 -13.73
C ALA A 189 21.84 10.54 -14.07
N ILE A 190 22.11 10.24 -15.34
CA ILE A 190 23.45 10.02 -15.88
C ILE A 190 23.78 11.20 -16.78
N SER A 191 24.84 11.92 -16.46
CA SER A 191 25.35 13.02 -17.27
C SER A 191 26.52 12.53 -18.12
N ALA A 192 26.35 12.59 -19.44
CA ALA A 192 27.40 12.29 -20.40
C ALA A 192 28.02 13.59 -20.92
N SER A 193 29.34 13.65 -20.95
CA SER A 193 30.11 14.72 -21.59
C SER A 193 31.35 14.14 -22.25
N MET A 194 31.90 14.88 -23.22
CA MET A 194 33.16 14.52 -23.89
C MET A 194 34.37 14.39 -22.95
N LYS A 195 34.28 14.88 -21.71
CA LYS A 195 35.40 14.97 -20.75
C LYS A 195 35.27 14.02 -19.54
N HIS A 196 34.19 13.25 -19.43
CA HIS A 196 33.93 12.37 -18.27
C HIS A 196 34.29 10.90 -18.53
N GLU A 197 34.52 10.16 -17.45
CA GLU A 197 34.69 8.70 -17.47
C GLU A 197 33.45 8.06 -18.09
N ARG A 198 33.65 7.25 -19.15
CA ARG A 198 32.57 6.57 -19.87
C ARG A 198 31.94 5.52 -18.95
N TYR A 199 30.72 5.75 -18.47
CA TYR A 199 29.92 4.71 -17.83
C TYR A 199 29.72 3.58 -18.84
N THR A 200 30.05 2.35 -18.50
CA THR A 200 29.87 1.22 -19.44
C THR A 200 28.47 0.64 -19.38
N GLU A 201 27.83 0.73 -18.21
CA GLU A 201 26.54 0.12 -17.95
C GLU A 201 25.85 0.80 -16.77
N LEU A 202 24.52 0.85 -16.79
CA LEU A 202 23.67 1.18 -15.65
C LEU A 202 22.86 -0.06 -15.28
N ALA A 203 22.92 -0.46 -14.01
CA ALA A 203 22.14 -1.57 -13.48
C ALA A 203 21.29 -1.15 -12.28
N CYS A 204 20.07 -1.70 -12.19
CA CYS A 204 19.18 -1.59 -11.04
C CYS A 204 18.96 -2.97 -10.41
N TRP A 205 19.04 -3.01 -9.07
CA TRP A 205 18.88 -4.25 -8.31
C TRP A 205 17.83 -4.11 -7.20
N VAL A 206 17.08 -5.19 -6.96
CA VAL A 206 16.19 -5.27 -5.79
C VAL A 206 17.01 -5.26 -4.49
N PHE A 207 18.01 -6.13 -4.41
CA PHE A 207 18.98 -6.22 -3.30
C PHE A 207 20.38 -5.86 -3.79
N PRO A 208 21.28 -5.36 -2.94
CA PRO A 208 22.61 -5.00 -3.40
C PRO A 208 23.33 -6.26 -3.90
N PRO A 209 24.10 -6.19 -4.99
CA PRO A 209 24.88 -7.32 -5.44
C PRO A 209 25.92 -7.69 -4.37
N ASP A 210 26.04 -8.98 -4.06
CA ASP A 210 26.95 -9.52 -3.02
C ASP A 210 28.38 -9.77 -3.53
N GLY A 211 28.72 -9.22 -4.70
CA GLY A 211 30.00 -9.45 -5.38
C GLY A 211 29.99 -10.66 -6.31
N SER A 212 28.92 -11.45 -6.36
CA SER A 212 28.71 -12.44 -7.42
C SER A 212 28.08 -11.79 -8.66
N GLU A 213 28.41 -12.29 -9.86
CA GLU A 213 27.99 -11.66 -11.13
C GLU A 213 26.46 -11.56 -11.28
N ARG A 214 25.69 -12.56 -10.81
CA ARG A 214 24.22 -12.50 -10.67
C ARG A 214 23.73 -13.51 -9.62
N PRO A 215 23.17 -13.09 -8.48
CA PRO A 215 22.54 -14.02 -7.54
C PRO A 215 21.31 -14.67 -8.22
N PRO A 216 21.09 -15.98 -8.08
CA PRO A 216 20.06 -16.72 -8.83
C PRO A 216 18.60 -16.28 -8.59
N PHE A 217 18.37 -15.38 -7.64
CA PHE A 217 17.03 -14.91 -7.23
C PHE A 217 16.96 -13.41 -6.92
N ASN A 218 17.90 -12.60 -7.40
CA ASN A 218 17.85 -11.14 -7.24
C ASN A 218 17.41 -10.51 -8.57
N PRO A 219 16.13 -10.13 -8.74
CA PRO A 219 15.69 -9.44 -9.95
C PRO A 219 16.54 -8.19 -10.18
N CYS A 220 17.12 -8.10 -11.36
CA CYS A 220 17.93 -6.96 -11.79
C CYS A 220 17.68 -6.65 -13.26
N SER A 221 17.91 -5.40 -13.63
CA SER A 221 17.95 -4.98 -15.03
C SER A 221 19.21 -4.18 -15.26
N ALA A 222 19.76 -4.26 -16.48
CA ALA A 222 20.96 -3.54 -16.85
C ALA A 222 20.90 -3.10 -18.31
N ILE A 223 21.40 -1.90 -18.56
CA ILE A 223 21.58 -1.32 -19.90
C ILE A 223 23.04 -0.92 -20.10
N GLY A 224 23.66 -1.38 -21.19
CA GLY A 224 24.96 -0.90 -21.62
C GLY A 224 24.83 0.48 -22.28
N PHE A 225 25.88 1.29 -22.22
CA PHE A 225 25.94 2.58 -22.92
C PHE A 225 26.79 2.49 -24.19
N ASP A 226 26.22 2.90 -25.31
CA ASP A 226 26.90 3.06 -26.60
C ASP A 226 27.28 4.53 -26.81
N TYR A 227 28.59 4.79 -26.92
CA TYR A 227 29.20 6.11 -27.14
C TYR A 227 29.62 6.33 -28.60
N SER A 228 29.28 5.44 -29.53
CA SER A 228 29.74 5.51 -30.93
C SER A 228 29.48 6.87 -31.61
N TYR A 229 28.50 7.65 -31.14
CA TYR A 229 28.24 9.02 -31.60
C TYR A 229 29.35 10.03 -31.28
N PHE A 230 30.09 9.86 -30.18
CA PHE A 230 31.21 10.75 -29.84
C PHE A 230 32.50 10.42 -30.58
N ASP A 231 32.62 9.20 -31.10
CA ASP A 231 33.82 8.72 -31.80
C ASP A 231 33.72 8.92 -33.32
N SER A 232 32.62 9.50 -33.83
CA SER A 232 32.56 9.94 -35.23
C SER A 232 33.50 11.16 -35.41
N PRO A 233 34.47 11.09 -36.32
CA PRO A 233 35.27 12.26 -36.64
C PRO A 233 34.32 13.34 -37.13
N THR A 234 34.34 14.50 -36.46
CA THR A 234 33.82 15.72 -37.06
C THR A 234 34.62 15.93 -38.33
N ASP A 235 33.99 15.75 -39.50
CA ASP A 235 34.57 16.14 -40.77
C ASP A 235 34.88 17.65 -40.70
N GLU A 236 36.14 17.98 -40.42
CA GLU A 236 36.78 19.27 -40.69
C GLU A 236 37.64 19.17 -41.95
#